data_AF-A0A946TET0-F1
#
_entry.id   AF-A0A946TET0-F1
#
_cell.length_a   1.000
_cell.length_b   1.000
_cell.length_c   1.000
_cell.angle_alpha   90.00
_cell.angle_beta   90.00
_cell.angle_gamma   90.00
#
_symmetry.space_group_name_H-M   'P 1'
#
loop_
_entity.id
_entity.type
_entity.pdbx_description
1 polymer ?
#
loop_
_entity_poly.entity_id
_entity_poly.type
_entity_poly.pdbx_seq_one_letter_code
_entity_poly.pdbx_strand_id
1 'polypeptide(L)'
;TRLLCLDVIRINSRAKFAPLDDQPEMVADTPEMSLELERADDAAVVSMALAKLQPRHREALIASIYEEKSTEVVADQLGLSENATRQLLFRARSAFKKALIGEVETAGMSAGQILSVAARKAAAESGKYITAAGAFLLVLAVSIGVLPNLNQTTTSELATAPTETSQPQATQAQPEAEPAQNAPEPEEQPAAEPAASQAQTSQVIPEATEQPATEQLVIEQVAQVSAPAAEPVAANEPEPIFSEVSLASILATNVTQAGYYTNSYASSDFLSAGFRGSSVEVFGGTGISAFLDLDIANRTVFNVVYQMWVDGKRYYAVAENSSTVTNPVGSGYEVVLRASDFWVVDDSGNVFDQSPLANAVSTVRLSFDSDGNPVNASMKVSR
;
A
#
# COMPACT_ATOMS: atom_id res chain seq x y z
N THR A 1 -25.67 -43.62 23.80
CA THR A 1 -25.86 -42.17 24.01
C THR A 1 -25.90 -41.79 25.49
N ARG A 2 -26.65 -42.47 26.37
CA ARG A 2 -26.73 -42.17 27.82
C ARG A 2 -25.38 -42.15 28.59
N LEU A 3 -24.43 -43.01 28.21
CA LEU A 3 -23.09 -43.05 28.84
C LEU A 3 -22.24 -41.80 28.51
N LEU A 4 -22.44 -41.21 27.33
CA LEU A 4 -21.71 -40.02 26.89
C LEU A 4 -22.18 -38.78 27.65
N CYS A 5 -23.48 -38.68 27.94
CA CYS A 5 -24.03 -37.62 28.80
C CYS A 5 -23.49 -37.69 30.23
N LEU A 6 -23.30 -38.91 30.78
CA LEU A 6 -22.73 -39.08 32.12
C LEU A 6 -21.25 -38.69 32.17
N ASP A 7 -20.48 -38.97 31.13
CA ASP A 7 -19.06 -38.59 31.06
C ASP A 7 -18.89 -37.07 30.92
N VAL A 8 -19.72 -36.39 30.13
CA VAL A 8 -19.71 -34.92 30.02
C VAL A 8 -20.04 -34.26 31.36
N ILE A 9 -21.03 -34.79 32.08
CA ILE A 9 -21.36 -34.30 33.44
C ILE A 9 -20.21 -34.57 34.40
N ARG A 10 -19.54 -35.73 34.31
CA ARG A 10 -18.41 -36.07 35.17
C ARG A 10 -17.21 -35.15 34.93
N ILE A 11 -16.90 -34.86 33.66
CA ILE A 11 -15.83 -33.94 33.25
C ILE A 11 -16.14 -32.52 33.74
N ASN A 12 -17.37 -32.04 33.55
CA ASN A 12 -17.77 -30.69 33.99
C ASN A 12 -17.99 -30.57 35.52
N SER A 13 -18.26 -31.67 36.22
CA SER A 13 -18.48 -31.66 37.68
C SER A 13 -17.18 -31.56 38.49
N ARG A 14 -16.02 -31.76 37.86
CA ARG A 14 -14.73 -31.47 38.50
C ARG A 14 -14.45 -29.97 38.42
N ALA A 15 -15.16 -29.20 39.25
CA ALA A 15 -14.80 -27.82 39.54
C ALA A 15 -13.36 -27.80 40.08
N LYS A 16 -12.43 -27.21 39.32
CA LYS A 16 -11.09 -26.93 39.78
C LYS A 16 -11.16 -25.70 40.69
N PHE A 17 -11.21 -25.91 41.99
CA PHE A 17 -10.94 -24.84 42.96
C PHE A 17 -9.43 -24.67 43.03
N ALA A 18 -8.85 -23.96 42.06
CA ALA A 18 -7.50 -23.45 42.21
C ALA A 18 -7.53 -22.30 43.23
N PRO A 19 -6.56 -22.21 44.17
CA PRO A 19 -6.41 -21.03 45.00
C PRO A 19 -6.32 -19.78 44.12
N LEU A 20 -7.18 -18.79 44.37
CA LEU A 20 -7.25 -17.55 43.59
C LEU A 20 -5.98 -16.68 43.75
N ASP A 21 -5.11 -17.02 44.69
CA ASP A 21 -3.93 -16.26 45.10
C ASP A 21 -2.73 -16.41 44.14
N ASP A 22 -2.77 -17.39 43.24
CA ASP A 22 -1.67 -17.71 42.30
C ASP A 22 -2.11 -17.61 40.82
N GLN A 23 -3.25 -16.94 40.58
CA GLN A 23 -3.63 -16.54 39.22
C GLN A 23 -2.90 -15.22 38.92
N PRO A 24 -2.17 -15.09 37.80
CA PRO A 24 -1.68 -13.78 37.38
C PRO A 24 -2.88 -12.84 37.30
N GLU A 25 -2.79 -11.67 37.94
CA GLU A 25 -3.83 -10.64 37.83
C GLU A 25 -4.20 -10.51 36.35
N MET A 26 -5.46 -10.77 36.02
CA MET A 26 -5.95 -10.53 34.67
C MET A 26 -5.83 -9.03 34.44
N VAL A 27 -4.72 -8.62 33.82
CA VAL A 27 -4.51 -7.25 33.40
C VAL A 27 -5.69 -6.91 32.52
N ALA A 28 -6.47 -5.91 32.94
CA ALA A 28 -7.54 -5.41 32.10
C ALA A 28 -6.92 -5.00 30.77
N ASP A 29 -7.40 -5.56 29.67
CA ASP A 29 -7.05 -5.14 28.32
C ASP A 29 -7.73 -3.79 28.05
N THR A 30 -7.33 -2.78 28.83
CA THR A 30 -7.72 -1.40 28.61
C THR A 30 -6.95 -0.94 27.39
N PRO A 31 -7.62 -0.67 26.26
CA PRO A 31 -6.92 -0.16 25.09
C PRO A 31 -6.19 1.11 25.51
N GLU A 32 -4.89 1.17 25.22
CA GLU A 32 -4.08 2.36 25.38
C GLU A 32 -4.83 3.55 24.76
N MET A 33 -4.87 4.69 25.46
CA MET A 33 -5.63 5.89 25.02
C MET A 33 -5.24 6.34 23.60
N SER A 34 -4.01 6.00 23.16
CA SER A 34 -3.52 6.21 21.80
C SER A 34 -4.29 5.42 20.74
N LEU A 35 -4.70 4.18 21.03
CA LEU A 35 -5.42 3.32 20.08
C LEU A 35 -6.85 3.80 19.85
N GLU A 36 -7.49 4.36 20.87
CA GLU A 36 -8.83 4.92 20.74
C GLU A 36 -8.82 6.19 19.88
N LEU A 37 -7.77 7.01 20.03
CA LEU A 37 -7.59 8.21 19.22
C LEU A 37 -7.35 7.86 17.74
N GLU A 38 -6.49 6.87 17.46
CA GLU A 38 -6.22 6.40 16.09
C GLU A 38 -7.48 5.86 15.41
N ARG A 39 -8.30 5.08 16.12
CA ARG A 39 -9.59 4.59 15.60
C ARG A 39 -10.58 5.72 15.31
N ALA A 40 -10.59 6.76 16.14
CA ALA A 40 -11.44 7.93 15.92
C ALA A 40 -11.00 8.71 14.68
N ASP A 41 -9.70 8.84 14.47
CA ASP A 41 -9.12 9.48 13.28
C ASP A 41 -9.43 8.67 12.00
N ASP A 42 -9.27 7.35 12.04
CA ASP A 42 -9.63 6.45 10.93
C ASP A 42 -11.12 6.55 10.58
N ALA A 43 -11.99 6.54 11.60
CA ALA A 43 -13.43 6.69 11.41
C ALA A 43 -13.78 8.06 10.80
N ALA A 44 -13.07 9.12 11.19
CA ALA A 44 -13.24 10.45 10.62
C ALA A 44 -12.88 10.47 9.13
N VAL A 45 -11.76 9.86 8.74
CA VAL A 45 -11.33 9.75 7.32
C VAL A 45 -12.37 8.99 6.49
N VAL A 46 -12.85 7.85 6.98
CA VAL A 46 -13.88 7.05 6.29
C VAL A 46 -15.19 7.83 6.15
N SER A 47 -15.61 8.52 7.21
CA SER A 47 -16.84 9.33 7.19
C SER A 47 -16.75 10.49 6.19
N MET A 48 -15.59 11.14 6.10
CA MET A 48 -15.32 12.20 5.12
C MET A 48 -15.37 11.68 3.69
N ALA A 49 -14.83 10.48 3.44
CA ALA A 49 -14.89 9.85 2.12
C ALA A 49 -16.31 9.45 1.74
N LEU A 50 -17.10 8.89 2.66
CA LEU A 50 -18.52 8.57 2.43
C LEU A 50 -19.36 9.83 2.18
N ALA A 51 -19.03 10.96 2.79
CA ALA A 51 -19.71 12.23 2.57
C ALA A 51 -19.52 12.77 1.14
N LYS A 52 -18.41 12.45 0.47
CA LYS A 52 -18.13 12.84 -0.92
C LYS A 52 -18.88 12.00 -1.96
N LEU A 53 -19.52 10.90 -1.54
CA LEU A 53 -20.25 10.02 -2.45
C LEU A 53 -21.67 10.53 -2.72
N GLN A 54 -22.20 10.15 -3.88
CA GLN A 54 -23.61 10.36 -4.18
C GLN A 54 -24.48 9.63 -3.14
N PRO A 55 -25.59 10.23 -2.65
CA PRO A 55 -26.42 9.63 -1.60
C PRO A 55 -26.85 8.18 -1.87
N ARG A 56 -27.22 7.87 -3.12
CA ARG A 56 -27.60 6.50 -3.55
C ARG A 56 -26.44 5.50 -3.50
N HIS A 57 -25.22 5.94 -3.82
CA HIS A 57 -24.03 5.08 -3.75
C HIS A 57 -23.62 4.80 -2.31
N ARG A 58 -23.75 5.79 -1.44
CA ARG A 58 -23.48 5.66 -0.01
C ARG A 58 -24.45 4.66 0.64
N GLU A 59 -25.75 4.77 0.36
CA GLU A 59 -26.76 3.85 0.91
C GLU A 59 -26.50 2.40 0.48
N ALA A 60 -26.22 2.17 -0.80
CA ALA A 60 -25.92 0.83 -1.30
C ALA A 60 -24.65 0.22 -0.67
N LEU A 61 -23.61 1.03 -0.46
CA LEU A 61 -22.37 0.58 0.19
C LEU A 61 -22.58 0.25 1.67
N ILE A 62 -23.31 1.10 2.40
CA ILE A 62 -23.62 0.85 3.82
C ILE A 62 -24.46 -0.42 3.95
N ALA A 63 -25.51 -0.57 3.15
CA ALA A 63 -26.37 -1.74 3.18
C ALA A 63 -25.62 -3.05 2.87
N SER A 64 -24.62 -3.02 1.98
CA SER A 64 -23.87 -4.22 1.60
C SER A 64 -22.66 -4.53 2.49
N ILE A 65 -21.93 -3.53 2.97
CA ILE A 65 -20.67 -3.72 3.72
C ILE A 65 -20.88 -3.62 5.23
N TYR A 66 -21.72 -2.69 5.69
CA TYR A 66 -21.97 -2.49 7.12
C TYR A 66 -23.14 -3.33 7.63
N GLU A 67 -24.22 -3.42 6.85
CA GLU A 67 -25.40 -4.21 7.22
C GLU A 67 -25.38 -5.64 6.64
N GLU A 68 -24.34 -5.98 5.87
CA GLU A 68 -24.12 -7.32 5.27
C GLU A 68 -25.33 -7.90 4.50
N LYS A 69 -26.19 -7.04 3.94
CA LYS A 69 -27.37 -7.48 3.19
C LYS A 69 -26.96 -8.10 1.86
N SER A 70 -27.72 -9.13 1.44
CA SER A 70 -27.54 -9.74 0.13
C SER A 70 -27.88 -8.75 -1.00
N THR A 71 -27.31 -8.96 -2.19
CA THR A 71 -27.52 -8.07 -3.34
C THR A 71 -28.98 -7.98 -3.77
N GLU A 72 -29.76 -9.04 -3.54
CA GLU A 72 -31.20 -9.10 -3.79
C GLU A 72 -31.96 -8.16 -2.86
N VAL A 73 -31.69 -8.22 -1.55
CA VAL A 73 -32.33 -7.37 -0.54
C VAL A 73 -31.97 -5.90 -0.73
N VAL A 74 -30.72 -5.62 -1.13
CA VAL A 74 -30.27 -4.25 -1.45
C VAL A 74 -30.96 -3.74 -2.73
N ALA A 75 -31.21 -4.61 -3.71
CA ALA A 75 -31.89 -4.25 -4.94
C ALA A 75 -33.36 -3.88 -4.67
N ASP A 76 -34.05 -4.66 -3.83
CA ASP A 76 -35.42 -4.37 -3.41
C ASP A 76 -35.51 -3.06 -2.62
N GLN A 77 -34.57 -2.81 -1.70
CA GLN A 77 -34.52 -1.57 -0.92
C GLN A 77 -34.32 -0.33 -1.81
N LEU A 78 -33.52 -0.45 -2.88
CA LEU A 78 -33.22 0.66 -3.79
C LEU A 78 -34.19 0.75 -4.98
N GLY A 79 -35.14 -0.18 -5.11
CA GLY A 79 -36.07 -0.27 -6.24
C GLY A 79 -35.38 -0.53 -7.58
N LEU A 80 -34.30 -1.31 -7.58
CA LEU A 80 -33.46 -1.60 -8.74
C LEU A 80 -33.49 -3.09 -9.09
N SER A 81 -33.13 -3.43 -10.32
CA SER A 81 -32.87 -4.84 -10.67
C SER A 81 -31.54 -5.28 -10.08
N GLU A 82 -31.39 -6.58 -9.81
CA GLU A 82 -30.17 -7.14 -9.21
C GLU A 82 -28.91 -6.79 -10.01
N ASN A 83 -28.98 -6.83 -11.35
CA ASN A 83 -27.87 -6.44 -12.22
C ASN A 83 -27.55 -4.94 -12.11
N ALA A 84 -28.57 -4.07 -12.03
CA ALA A 84 -28.37 -2.64 -11.83
C ALA A 84 -27.72 -2.36 -10.47
N THR A 85 -28.11 -3.09 -9.42
CA THR A 85 -27.53 -3.00 -8.08
C THR A 85 -26.06 -3.43 -8.06
N ARG A 86 -25.69 -4.51 -8.77
CA ARG A 86 -24.28 -4.93 -8.93
C ARG A 86 -23.45 -3.86 -9.62
N GLN A 87 -23.96 -3.24 -10.69
CA GLN A 87 -23.28 -2.14 -11.39
C GLN A 87 -23.17 -0.89 -10.52
N LEU A 88 -24.23 -0.56 -9.78
CA LEU A 88 -24.23 0.56 -8.84
C LEU A 88 -23.19 0.34 -7.74
N LEU A 89 -23.11 -0.86 -7.15
CA LEU A 89 -22.10 -1.21 -6.16
C LEU A 89 -20.68 -1.13 -6.73
N PHE A 90 -20.45 -1.57 -7.97
CA PHE A 90 -19.15 -1.44 -8.61
C PHE A 90 -18.74 0.03 -8.79
N ARG A 91 -19.66 0.87 -9.25
CA ARG A 91 -19.44 2.32 -9.38
C ARG A 91 -19.25 3.00 -8.03
N ALA A 92 -20.04 2.61 -7.03
CA ALA A 92 -19.95 3.12 -5.67
C ALA A 92 -18.58 2.78 -5.05
N ARG A 93 -18.09 1.54 -5.20
CA ARG A 93 -16.75 1.13 -4.74
C ARG A 93 -15.64 1.91 -5.43
N SER A 94 -15.78 2.15 -6.74
CA SER A 94 -14.81 2.93 -7.51
C SER A 94 -14.79 4.41 -7.08
N ALA A 95 -15.97 4.99 -6.85
CA ALA A 95 -16.10 6.35 -6.34
C ALA A 95 -15.60 6.50 -4.90
N PHE A 96 -15.87 5.52 -4.03
CA PHE A 96 -15.36 5.46 -2.67
C PHE A 96 -13.84 5.35 -2.63
N LYS A 97 -13.27 4.47 -3.46
CA LYS A 97 -11.82 4.37 -3.66
C LYS A 97 -11.21 5.69 -4.11
N LYS A 98 -11.84 6.38 -5.06
CA LYS A 98 -11.42 7.72 -5.51
C LYS A 98 -11.55 8.77 -4.40
N ALA A 99 -12.57 8.70 -3.55
CA ALA A 99 -12.76 9.65 -2.46
C ALA A 99 -11.77 9.45 -1.30
N LEU A 100 -11.36 8.21 -1.02
CA LEU A 100 -10.34 7.88 -0.01
C LEU A 100 -8.93 8.27 -0.45
N ILE A 101 -8.64 8.16 -1.75
CA ILE A 101 -7.27 8.23 -2.27
C ILE A 101 -7.03 9.56 -3.02
N GLY A 102 -8.10 10.24 -3.46
CA GLY A 102 -8.06 11.51 -4.19
C GLY A 102 -8.06 11.36 -5.72
N GLU A 103 -7.87 12.48 -6.43
CA GLU A 103 -7.81 12.55 -7.91
C GLU A 103 -6.50 12.02 -8.51
N VAL A 104 -6.08 10.85 -8.06
CA VAL A 104 -5.04 10.09 -8.77
C VAL A 104 -5.76 9.24 -9.81
N GLU A 105 -5.36 9.29 -11.07
CA GLU A 105 -5.92 8.42 -12.11
C GLU A 105 -5.56 6.96 -11.78
N THR A 106 -6.54 6.24 -11.25
CA THR A 106 -6.39 4.84 -10.81
C THR A 106 -6.76 3.81 -11.89
N ALA A 107 -7.03 4.25 -13.12
CA ALA A 107 -7.41 3.36 -14.21
C ALA A 107 -6.18 2.56 -14.65
N GLY A 108 -6.19 1.25 -14.35
CA GLY A 108 -5.08 0.34 -14.67
C GLY A 108 -4.02 0.18 -13.57
N MET A 109 -4.16 0.86 -12.43
CA MET A 109 -3.21 0.75 -11.31
C MET A 109 -3.68 -0.22 -10.23
N SER A 110 -2.77 -1.02 -9.69
CA SER A 110 -3.03 -1.93 -8.58
C SER A 110 -3.33 -1.14 -7.29
N ALA A 111 -4.04 -1.75 -6.34
CA ALA A 111 -4.40 -1.10 -5.08
C ALA A 111 -3.17 -0.52 -4.33
N GLY A 112 -2.01 -1.17 -4.43
CA GLY A 112 -0.76 -0.69 -3.84
C GLY A 112 -0.14 0.51 -4.58
N GLN A 113 -0.24 0.56 -5.90
CA GLN A 113 0.23 1.72 -6.68
C GLN A 113 -0.58 2.97 -6.34
N ILE A 114 -1.87 2.79 -6.13
CA ILE A 114 -2.78 3.88 -5.78
C ILE A 114 -2.47 4.40 -4.36
N LEU A 115 -2.16 3.50 -3.42
CA LEU A 115 -1.72 3.86 -2.07
C LEU A 115 -0.36 4.59 -2.09
N SER A 116 0.57 4.14 -2.92
CA SER A 116 1.90 4.76 -3.08
C SER A 116 1.82 6.17 -3.69
N VAL A 117 0.92 6.40 -4.63
CA VAL A 117 0.72 7.73 -5.22
C VAL A 117 -0.05 8.66 -4.26
N ALA A 118 -0.99 8.14 -3.47
CA ALA A 118 -1.65 8.88 -2.40
C ALA A 118 -0.65 9.33 -1.33
N ALA A 119 0.20 8.41 -0.88
CA ALA A 119 1.25 8.69 0.10
C ALA A 119 2.24 9.74 -0.41
N ARG A 120 2.68 9.63 -1.67
CA ARG A 120 3.55 10.64 -2.31
C ARG A 120 2.88 12.01 -2.44
N LYS A 121 1.58 12.07 -2.73
CA LYS A 121 0.84 13.34 -2.84
C LYS A 121 0.59 13.98 -1.47
N ALA A 122 0.26 13.19 -0.44
CA ALA A 122 0.14 13.66 0.94
C ALA A 122 1.47 14.22 1.48
N ALA A 123 2.59 13.60 1.12
CA ALA A 123 3.93 14.10 1.44
C ALA A 123 4.31 15.38 0.68
N ALA A 124 3.79 15.58 -0.53
CA ALA A 124 4.04 16.80 -1.31
C ALA A 124 3.21 18.01 -0.81
N GLU A 125 2.00 17.79 -0.28
CA GLU A 125 1.18 18.86 0.29
C GLU A 125 1.65 19.33 1.68
N SER A 126 2.33 18.47 2.46
CA SER A 126 2.92 18.85 3.76
C SER A 126 4.15 19.74 3.64
N GLY A 127 4.84 19.71 2.49
CA GLY A 127 6.00 20.56 2.20
C GLY A 127 5.68 22.06 2.04
N LYS A 128 4.39 22.43 1.91
CA LYS A 128 3.97 23.83 1.71
C LYS A 128 3.92 24.67 3.00
N TYR A 129 4.09 24.04 4.17
CA TYR A 129 4.09 24.71 5.48
C TYR A 129 5.50 24.98 6.05
N ILE A 130 6.56 24.59 5.34
CA ILE A 130 7.95 24.71 5.82
C ILE A 130 8.38 26.19 5.98
N THR A 131 7.76 27.12 5.25
CA THR A 131 8.06 28.56 5.38
C THR A 131 7.45 29.24 6.60
N ALA A 132 6.41 28.66 7.23
CA ALA A 132 5.81 29.23 8.44
C ALA A 132 6.49 28.74 9.74
N ALA A 133 7.07 27.54 9.73
CA ALA A 133 7.70 26.93 10.91
C ALA A 133 9.04 27.60 11.31
N GLY A 134 9.76 28.20 10.37
CA GLY A 134 11.02 28.91 10.64
C GLY A 134 10.84 30.15 11.53
N ALA A 135 9.70 30.84 11.42
CA ALA A 135 9.42 32.03 12.23
C ALA A 135 9.09 31.68 13.69
N PHE A 136 8.45 30.53 13.94
CA PHE A 136 8.07 30.11 15.29
C PHE A 136 9.28 29.64 16.12
N LEU A 137 10.26 28.97 15.49
CA LEU A 137 11.52 28.61 16.14
C LEU A 137 12.39 29.83 16.49
N LEU A 138 12.35 30.89 15.67
CA LEU A 138 13.07 32.13 15.96
C LEU A 138 12.46 32.88 17.16
N VAL A 139 11.13 32.95 17.24
CA VAL A 139 10.42 33.55 18.39
C VAL A 139 10.66 32.73 19.66
N LEU A 140 10.70 31.40 19.57
CA LEU A 140 11.00 30.51 20.70
C LEU A 140 12.45 30.70 21.21
N ALA A 141 13.42 30.84 20.30
CA ALA A 141 14.82 31.07 20.66
C ALA A 141 15.07 32.43 21.33
N VAL A 142 14.32 33.46 20.95
CA VAL A 142 14.39 34.79 21.60
C VAL A 142 13.72 34.77 22.98
N SER A 143 12.66 33.96 23.17
CA SER A 143 11.96 33.86 24.46
C SER A 143 12.66 33.00 25.53
N ILE A 144 13.58 32.11 25.13
CA ILE A 144 14.34 31.21 26.05
C ILE A 144 15.74 31.78 26.38
N GLY A 145 16.11 32.95 25.87
CA GLY A 145 17.23 33.73 26.40
C GLY A 145 18.61 33.08 26.29
N VAL A 146 18.85 32.23 25.29
CA VAL A 146 20.17 31.62 25.06
C VAL A 146 20.95 32.45 24.03
N LEU A 147 21.56 33.54 24.50
CA LEU A 147 22.70 34.16 23.80
C LEU A 147 24.00 33.71 24.49
N PRO A 148 25.00 33.19 23.76
CA PRO A 148 26.31 32.99 24.34
C PRO A 148 27.02 34.33 24.46
N ASN A 149 27.09 34.82 25.70
CA ASN A 149 28.23 35.54 26.30
C ASN A 149 29.08 36.42 25.36
N LEU A 150 28.74 37.71 25.30
CA LEU A 150 29.70 38.77 24.98
C LEU A 150 29.81 39.70 26.19
N ASN A 151 30.91 39.56 26.93
CA ASN A 151 31.31 40.49 27.99
C ASN A 151 31.33 41.93 27.43
N GLN A 152 30.62 42.87 28.07
CA GLN A 152 31.21 44.01 28.80
C GLN A 152 30.17 45.12 29.11
N THR A 153 30.12 45.48 30.40
CA THR A 153 30.11 46.88 30.90
C THR A 153 28.77 47.61 31.07
N THR A 154 28.39 47.79 32.37
CA THR A 154 27.57 48.87 33.00
C THR A 154 26.19 49.18 32.39
N THR A 155 25.09 49.33 33.13
CA THR A 155 24.90 50.16 34.33
C THR A 155 23.57 49.75 34.97
N SER A 156 23.49 49.93 36.28
CA SER A 156 22.25 49.93 37.06
C SER A 156 21.27 50.97 36.50
N GLU A 157 20.01 50.59 36.25
CA GLU A 157 18.90 51.53 36.43
C GLU A 157 17.66 50.83 36.97
N LEU A 158 17.22 51.36 38.09
CA LEU A 158 16.02 51.05 38.85
C LEU A 158 14.79 51.62 38.13
N ALA A 159 13.67 50.91 38.23
CA ALA A 159 12.29 51.42 38.24
C ALA A 159 11.76 52.19 37.01
N THR A 160 10.57 51.78 36.54
CA THR A 160 9.30 52.55 36.66
C THR A 160 8.26 51.97 35.68
N ALA A 161 7.12 51.54 36.20
CA ALA A 161 5.88 51.41 35.41
C ALA A 161 5.24 52.81 35.29
N PRO A 162 4.58 53.12 34.15
CA PRO A 162 3.10 53.17 34.18
C PRO A 162 2.50 52.55 32.88
N THR A 163 1.45 51.73 32.95
CA THR A 163 0.01 52.09 32.86
C THR A 163 -0.26 53.15 31.77
N GLU A 164 -1.04 52.92 30.71
CA GLU A 164 -2.52 52.78 30.75
C GLU A 164 -3.10 52.60 29.32
N THR A 165 -4.22 51.86 29.21
CA THR A 165 -5.35 52.02 28.25
C THR A 165 -5.04 51.73 26.75
N SER A 166 -5.69 50.80 26.03
CA SER A 166 -7.13 50.59 25.89
C SER A 166 -7.42 49.26 25.14
N GLN A 167 -8.16 48.35 25.76
CA GLN A 167 -9.27 47.61 25.11
C GLN A 167 -10.56 48.34 25.55
N PRO A 168 -11.75 48.19 24.92
CA PRO A 168 -12.24 46.98 24.24
C PRO A 168 -13.12 47.23 22.98
N GLN A 169 -13.38 46.20 22.16
CA GLN A 169 -14.78 45.81 21.89
C GLN A 169 -14.91 44.50 21.11
N ALA A 170 -15.63 43.57 21.73
CA ALA A 170 -16.37 42.50 21.08
C ALA A 170 -17.86 42.89 21.08
N THR A 171 -18.56 42.61 19.98
CA THR A 171 -20.03 42.56 19.85
C THR A 171 -20.30 41.58 18.69
N GLN A 172 -20.69 40.32 18.93
CA GLN A 172 -22.04 39.77 19.21
C GLN A 172 -23.01 39.78 18.00
N ALA A 173 -23.87 38.76 17.99
CA ALA A 173 -24.54 38.13 16.86
C ALA A 173 -26.00 38.58 16.58
N GLN A 174 -26.47 38.26 15.35
CA GLN A 174 -27.86 37.99 14.85
C GLN A 174 -28.89 39.15 14.87
N PRO A 175 -30.03 39.13 14.10
CA PRO A 175 -30.71 38.03 13.37
C PRO A 175 -31.31 38.38 11.96
N GLU A 176 -31.90 37.36 11.31
CA GLU A 176 -33.07 37.32 10.39
C GLU A 176 -33.34 38.37 9.28
N ALA A 177 -33.51 37.91 8.02
CA ALA A 177 -34.67 38.22 7.15
C ALA A 177 -34.61 37.50 5.77
N GLU A 178 -35.57 36.61 5.52
CA GLU A 178 -36.11 36.27 4.18
C GLU A 178 -36.97 37.44 3.65
N PRO A 179 -37.15 37.67 2.32
CA PRO A 179 -38.14 36.88 1.57
C PRO A 179 -37.90 36.65 0.05
N ALA A 180 -38.48 35.55 -0.42
CA ALA A 180 -39.32 35.36 -1.63
C ALA A 180 -38.79 35.59 -3.07
N GLN A 181 -38.88 34.47 -3.84
CA GLN A 181 -39.58 34.30 -5.13
C GLN A 181 -39.16 35.11 -6.36
N ASN A 182 -38.63 34.42 -7.38
CA ASN A 182 -39.33 34.26 -8.66
C ASN A 182 -38.69 33.19 -9.56
N ALA A 183 -39.54 32.26 -10.03
CA ALA A 183 -39.32 31.41 -11.19
C ALA A 183 -39.45 32.23 -12.49
N PRO A 184 -39.07 31.68 -13.66
CA PRO A 184 -40.11 30.99 -14.44
C PRO A 184 -39.63 29.73 -15.21
N GLU A 185 -40.51 28.74 -15.22
CA GLU A 185 -40.84 27.80 -16.30
C GLU A 185 -42.40 27.87 -16.38
N PRO A 186 -43.16 27.48 -17.43
CA PRO A 186 -42.79 26.69 -18.62
C PRO A 186 -43.47 27.12 -19.95
N GLU A 187 -43.08 26.52 -21.08
CA GLU A 187 -44.03 26.20 -22.18
C GLU A 187 -43.69 24.85 -22.84
N GLU A 188 -44.74 24.08 -23.07
CA GLU A 188 -44.83 22.69 -23.56
C GLU A 188 -44.62 22.54 -25.09
N GLN A 189 -43.94 21.44 -25.47
CA GLN A 189 -44.29 20.36 -26.45
C GLN A 189 -45.16 20.70 -27.71
N PRO A 190 -44.96 20.10 -28.93
CA PRO A 190 -44.87 18.64 -29.09
C PRO A 190 -44.13 17.98 -30.30
N ALA A 191 -43.79 16.71 -30.04
CA ALA A 191 -43.82 15.49 -30.87
C ALA A 191 -43.77 15.55 -32.41
N ALA A 192 -42.88 14.72 -33.00
CA ALA A 192 -43.19 13.82 -34.13
C ALA A 192 -42.07 12.77 -34.36
N GLU A 193 -42.38 11.50 -34.07
CA GLU A 193 -42.00 10.32 -34.89
C GLU A 193 -43.18 10.06 -35.88
N PRO A 194 -43.15 9.16 -36.89
CA PRO A 194 -42.27 7.99 -37.09
C PRO A 194 -41.78 7.75 -38.54
N ALA A 195 -40.88 6.76 -38.76
CA ALA A 195 -41.09 5.65 -39.71
C ALA A 195 -39.84 4.77 -39.88
N ALA A 196 -40.09 3.47 -39.81
CA ALA A 196 -39.17 2.34 -39.95
C ALA A 196 -38.66 2.10 -41.38
N SER A 197 -37.51 1.42 -41.53
CA SER A 197 -37.45 0.13 -42.24
C SER A 197 -36.10 -0.61 -42.09
N GLN A 198 -36.25 -1.92 -41.87
CA GLN A 198 -35.42 -3.14 -41.97
C GLN A 198 -34.32 -3.10 -43.08
N ALA A 199 -33.23 -3.91 -43.12
CA ALA A 199 -33.02 -5.30 -42.72
C ALA A 199 -31.50 -5.69 -42.72
N GLN A 200 -31.16 -6.72 -41.91
CA GLN A 200 -30.26 -7.89 -42.12
C GLN A 200 -29.09 -7.79 -43.15
N THR A 201 -27.88 -8.32 -42.90
CA THR A 201 -27.54 -9.76 -43.06
C THR A 201 -26.11 -10.08 -42.55
N SER A 202 -25.95 -11.30 -42.04
CA SER A 202 -24.74 -12.00 -41.56
C SER A 202 -23.65 -12.31 -42.62
N GLN A 203 -22.39 -12.37 -42.21
CA GLN A 203 -21.27 -13.12 -42.82
C GLN A 203 -20.36 -13.57 -41.66
N VAL A 204 -20.26 -14.84 -41.23
CA VAL A 204 -19.79 -16.10 -41.84
C VAL A 204 -18.32 -16.07 -42.27
N ILE A 205 -17.50 -16.75 -41.45
CA ILE A 205 -16.11 -17.17 -41.65
C ILE A 205 -16.08 -18.32 -42.68
N PRO A 206 -15.01 -18.44 -43.48
CA PRO A 206 -14.34 -19.73 -43.51
C PRO A 206 -12.81 -19.65 -43.45
N GLU A 207 -12.29 -20.69 -42.83
CA GLU A 207 -10.92 -21.16 -42.67
C GLU A 207 -10.43 -21.91 -43.93
N ALA A 208 -9.15 -21.79 -44.31
CA ALA A 208 -8.34 -22.83 -45.00
C ALA A 208 -6.88 -22.39 -45.34
N THR A 209 -5.92 -23.03 -44.67
CA THR A 209 -4.77 -23.80 -45.23
C THR A 209 -3.52 -23.15 -45.89
N GLU A 210 -2.39 -23.25 -45.16
CA GLU A 210 -0.98 -23.66 -45.47
C GLU A 210 -0.20 -23.29 -46.79
N GLN A 211 0.91 -22.54 -46.58
CA GLN A 211 2.33 -22.75 -47.01
C GLN A 211 2.82 -22.42 -48.47
N PRO A 212 4.14 -22.35 -48.75
CA PRO A 212 5.15 -21.30 -48.45
C PRO A 212 5.78 -20.66 -49.73
N ALA A 213 6.49 -19.53 -49.63
CA ALA A 213 7.51 -19.14 -50.63
C ALA A 213 8.55 -18.14 -50.07
N THR A 214 9.80 -18.39 -50.43
CA THR A 214 11.07 -17.77 -50.04
C THR A 214 11.39 -16.52 -50.88
N GLU A 215 11.96 -15.46 -50.30
CA GLU A 215 12.78 -14.38 -50.95
C GLU A 215 13.08 -13.30 -49.91
N GLN A 216 14.20 -12.58 -49.79
CA GLN A 216 15.59 -12.63 -50.25
C GLN A 216 16.28 -11.50 -49.46
N LEU A 217 17.55 -11.69 -49.10
CA LEU A 217 18.38 -10.72 -48.39
C LEU A 217 18.68 -9.49 -49.27
N VAL A 218 18.50 -8.29 -48.73
CA VAL A 218 19.20 -7.08 -49.21
C VAL A 218 19.78 -6.36 -47.99
N ILE A 219 21.11 -6.28 -47.98
CA ILE A 219 21.95 -5.62 -46.99
C ILE A 219 22.23 -4.23 -47.56
N GLU A 220 21.83 -3.17 -46.87
CA GLU A 220 22.17 -1.80 -47.25
C GLU A 220 23.26 -1.27 -46.31
N GLN A 221 24.50 -1.26 -46.82
CA GLN A 221 25.65 -0.60 -46.23
C GLN A 221 25.49 0.92 -46.33
N VAL A 222 25.60 1.62 -45.21
CA VAL A 222 25.89 3.06 -45.17
C VAL A 222 27.16 3.33 -44.37
N ALA A 223 27.98 4.20 -44.95
CA ALA A 223 29.41 4.34 -44.77
C ALA A 223 29.84 4.94 -43.42
N GLN A 224 30.97 4.45 -42.91
CA GLN A 224 31.78 5.07 -41.87
C GLN A 224 32.32 6.43 -42.31
N VAL A 225 32.11 7.45 -41.48
CA VAL A 225 32.89 8.69 -41.52
C VAL A 225 33.54 8.84 -40.13
N SER A 226 34.87 8.69 -40.08
CA SER A 226 35.67 8.93 -38.89
C SER A 226 35.96 10.43 -38.73
N ALA A 227 35.73 10.96 -37.53
CA ALA A 227 36.22 12.25 -37.06
C ALA A 227 36.55 12.14 -35.55
N PRO A 228 37.47 12.95 -35.02
CA PRO A 228 38.56 12.50 -34.13
C PRO A 228 38.18 12.38 -32.65
N ALA A 229 39.01 11.60 -31.94
CA ALA A 229 38.95 11.37 -30.51
C ALA A 229 38.88 12.66 -29.70
N ALA A 230 37.77 12.84 -28.98
CA ALA A 230 37.71 13.71 -27.82
C ALA A 230 38.03 12.84 -26.60
N GLU A 231 39.08 13.22 -25.86
CA GLU A 231 39.31 12.67 -24.51
C GLU A 231 38.08 13.01 -23.66
N PRO A 232 37.42 12.02 -23.03
CA PRO A 232 36.28 12.32 -22.17
C PRO A 232 36.80 13.03 -20.92
N VAL A 233 36.51 14.33 -20.86
CA VAL A 233 36.50 15.10 -19.62
C VAL A 233 35.58 14.36 -18.66
N ALA A 234 36.14 13.84 -17.56
CA ALA A 234 35.38 13.14 -16.55
C ALA A 234 34.24 14.03 -16.06
N ALA A 235 33.02 13.73 -16.52
CA ALA A 235 31.82 14.17 -15.84
C ALA A 235 31.87 13.48 -14.47
N ASN A 236 32.05 14.25 -13.41
CA ASN A 236 31.71 13.79 -12.07
C ASN A 236 30.18 13.64 -12.05
N GLU A 237 29.70 12.54 -12.60
CA GLU A 237 28.36 12.03 -12.29
C GLU A 237 28.33 11.79 -10.78
N PRO A 238 27.26 12.20 -10.08
CA PRO A 238 27.09 11.81 -8.69
C PRO A 238 27.17 10.29 -8.63
N GLU A 239 28.10 9.75 -7.81
CA GLU A 239 28.26 8.31 -7.69
C GLU A 239 26.90 7.66 -7.37
N PRO A 240 26.55 6.55 -8.03
CA PRO A 240 25.30 5.88 -7.74
C PRO A 240 25.29 5.48 -6.26
N ILE A 241 24.17 5.76 -5.58
CA ILE A 241 23.97 5.46 -4.15
C ILE A 241 24.26 3.99 -3.85
N PHE A 242 24.06 3.11 -4.84
CA PHE A 242 24.45 1.71 -4.80
C PHE A 242 25.57 1.42 -5.79
N SER A 243 26.67 0.86 -5.30
CA SER A 243 27.79 0.39 -6.12
C SER A 243 27.84 -1.14 -6.17
N GLU A 244 28.50 -1.70 -7.19
CA GLU A 244 28.79 -3.13 -7.27
C GLU A 244 29.49 -3.66 -6.01
N VAL A 245 30.38 -2.84 -5.45
CA VAL A 245 31.15 -3.19 -4.25
C VAL A 245 30.22 -3.28 -3.03
N SER A 246 29.31 -2.31 -2.86
CA SER A 246 28.36 -2.30 -1.72
C SER A 246 27.38 -3.48 -1.73
N LEU A 247 27.04 -4.00 -2.92
CA LEU A 247 26.10 -5.11 -3.08
C LEU A 247 26.78 -6.45 -3.36
N ALA A 248 28.11 -6.51 -3.33
CA ALA A 248 28.87 -7.68 -3.77
C ALA A 248 28.47 -8.97 -3.03
N SER A 249 28.26 -8.90 -1.71
CA SER A 249 27.84 -10.07 -0.92
C SER A 249 26.46 -10.57 -1.33
N ILE A 250 25.52 -9.64 -1.55
CA ILE A 250 24.14 -9.92 -1.94
C ILE A 250 24.11 -10.53 -3.34
N LEU A 251 24.86 -9.97 -4.28
CA LEU A 251 24.95 -10.47 -5.66
C LEU A 251 25.66 -11.82 -5.76
N ALA A 252 26.53 -12.14 -4.79
CA ALA A 252 27.19 -13.43 -4.68
C ALA A 252 26.34 -14.51 -3.97
N THR A 253 25.10 -14.22 -3.60
CA THR A 253 24.23 -15.16 -2.89
C THR A 253 24.02 -16.44 -3.71
N ASN A 254 24.51 -17.56 -3.21
CA ASN A 254 24.29 -18.88 -3.80
C ASN A 254 24.35 -19.93 -2.69
N VAL A 255 23.23 -20.09 -1.98
CA VAL A 255 23.12 -20.89 -0.76
C VAL A 255 22.12 -22.01 -0.99
N THR A 256 22.61 -23.25 -0.97
CA THR A 256 21.79 -24.45 -1.21
C THR A 256 21.07 -24.96 0.04
N GLN A 257 21.51 -24.53 1.22
CA GLN A 257 20.88 -24.79 2.52
C GLN A 257 20.75 -23.48 3.27
N ALA A 258 19.74 -22.70 2.91
CA ALA A 258 19.41 -21.44 3.55
C ALA A 258 18.67 -21.67 4.87
N GLY A 259 18.85 -20.75 5.82
CA GLY A 259 18.01 -20.71 7.01
C GLY A 259 16.61 -20.20 6.66
N TYR A 260 15.61 -20.60 7.45
CA TYR A 260 14.26 -20.09 7.31
C TYR A 260 13.57 -19.91 8.66
N TYR A 261 12.65 -18.94 8.73
CA TYR A 261 11.77 -18.71 9.86
C TYR A 261 10.32 -18.63 9.40
N THR A 262 9.45 -19.39 10.05
CA THR A 262 8.00 -19.28 9.85
C THR A 262 7.45 -18.11 10.65
N ASN A 263 6.36 -17.51 10.15
CA ASN A 263 5.71 -16.38 10.79
C ASN A 263 6.63 -15.16 10.99
N SER A 264 7.62 -15.01 10.10
CA SER A 264 8.59 -13.90 10.08
C SER A 264 8.23 -12.93 8.96
N TYR A 265 8.19 -11.63 9.25
CA TYR A 265 7.76 -10.58 8.32
C TYR A 265 8.87 -9.55 8.14
N ALA A 266 8.94 -8.96 6.94
CA ALA A 266 9.88 -7.88 6.67
C ALA A 266 9.60 -6.69 7.61
N SER A 267 10.64 -5.99 8.05
CA SER A 267 10.52 -4.90 9.03
C SER A 267 9.87 -3.61 8.49
N SER A 268 9.29 -3.65 7.29
CA SER A 268 8.58 -2.54 6.67
C SER A 268 7.08 -2.78 6.75
N ASP A 269 6.37 -1.90 7.47
CA ASP A 269 4.91 -1.94 7.58
C ASP A 269 4.25 -1.75 6.22
N PHE A 270 4.80 -0.91 5.35
CA PHE A 270 4.21 -0.63 4.04
C PHE A 270 4.35 -1.78 3.03
N LEU A 271 5.44 -2.56 3.11
CA LEU A 271 5.64 -3.73 2.24
C LEU A 271 4.98 -4.98 2.82
N SER A 272 4.91 -5.09 4.14
CA SER A 272 4.28 -6.23 4.83
C SER A 272 2.75 -6.10 4.93
N ALA A 273 2.17 -4.90 4.85
CA ALA A 273 0.71 -4.69 4.86
C ALA A 273 -0.04 -5.44 3.75
N GLY A 274 0.66 -5.84 2.68
CA GLY A 274 0.09 -6.63 1.58
C GLY A 274 0.03 -8.13 1.84
N PHE A 275 0.65 -8.64 2.91
CA PHE A 275 0.73 -10.06 3.20
C PHE A 275 -0.62 -10.57 3.72
N ARG A 276 -1.11 -11.67 3.16
CA ARG A 276 -2.44 -12.24 3.42
C ARG A 276 -2.39 -13.63 4.02
N GLY A 277 -1.29 -14.34 3.79
CA GLY A 277 -1.05 -15.70 4.21
C GLY A 277 0.02 -15.80 5.29
N SER A 278 0.64 -16.97 5.36
CA SER A 278 1.75 -17.25 6.27
C SER A 278 3.04 -16.75 5.65
N SER A 279 3.78 -15.91 6.38
CA SER A 279 5.08 -15.45 5.90
C SER A 279 6.18 -16.43 6.28
N VAL A 280 7.01 -16.82 5.32
CA VAL A 280 8.27 -17.53 5.56
C VAL A 280 9.42 -16.67 5.10
N GLU A 281 10.33 -16.36 6.02
CA GLU A 281 11.60 -15.74 5.71
C GLU A 281 12.59 -16.83 5.28
N VAL A 282 13.31 -16.60 4.18
CA VAL A 282 14.45 -17.39 3.73
C VAL A 282 15.67 -16.48 3.68
N PHE A 283 16.76 -16.85 4.34
CA PHE A 283 17.96 -16.02 4.42
C PHE A 283 19.24 -16.83 4.16
N GLY A 284 20.10 -16.28 3.30
CA GLY A 284 21.36 -16.90 2.89
C GLY A 284 22.58 -16.49 3.74
N GLY A 285 22.41 -15.54 4.67
CA GLY A 285 23.53 -14.99 5.46
C GLY A 285 24.47 -14.04 4.70
N THR A 286 24.13 -13.68 3.46
CA THR A 286 24.87 -12.75 2.60
C THR A 286 24.43 -11.29 2.74
N GLY A 287 23.54 -11.01 3.69
CA GLY A 287 22.93 -9.70 3.89
C GLY A 287 21.61 -9.49 3.15
N ILE A 288 21.03 -10.54 2.56
CA ILE A 288 19.68 -10.51 1.96
C ILE A 288 18.80 -11.64 2.52
N SER A 289 17.54 -11.30 2.77
CA SER A 289 16.45 -12.21 3.16
C SER A 289 15.28 -12.02 2.21
N ALA A 290 14.58 -13.11 1.87
CA ALA A 290 13.34 -13.10 1.11
C ALA A 290 12.17 -13.48 2.03
N PHE A 291 11.14 -12.66 2.07
CA PHE A 291 9.91 -12.89 2.84
C PHE A 291 8.81 -13.27 1.87
N LEU A 292 8.36 -14.52 1.93
CA LEU A 292 7.37 -15.07 1.02
C LEU A 292 6.01 -15.13 1.72
N ASP A 293 5.01 -14.48 1.13
CA ASP A 293 3.63 -14.59 1.55
C ASP A 293 2.99 -15.83 0.94
N LEU A 294 2.73 -16.86 1.75
CA LEU A 294 2.34 -18.18 1.31
C LEU A 294 0.90 -18.50 1.72
N ASP A 295 0.15 -19.05 0.79
CA ASP A 295 -1.03 -19.85 1.08
C ASP A 295 -0.64 -21.32 1.17
N ILE A 296 -0.48 -21.82 2.39
CA ILE A 296 -0.07 -23.21 2.62
C ILE A 296 -1.16 -24.19 2.14
N ALA A 297 -2.44 -23.82 2.28
CA ALA A 297 -3.55 -24.68 1.88
C ALA A 297 -3.62 -24.85 0.35
N ASN A 298 -3.44 -23.75 -0.38
CA ASN A 298 -3.47 -23.75 -1.85
C ASN A 298 -2.09 -23.96 -2.49
N ARG A 299 -1.01 -24.02 -1.69
CA ARG A 299 0.38 -24.19 -2.13
C ARG A 299 0.83 -23.12 -3.12
N THR A 300 0.38 -21.88 -2.89
CA THR A 300 0.67 -20.72 -3.74
C THR A 300 1.45 -19.66 -2.99
N VAL A 301 2.24 -18.87 -3.71
CA VAL A 301 2.86 -17.64 -3.19
C VAL A 301 2.06 -16.46 -3.70
N PHE A 302 1.61 -15.60 -2.80
CA PHE A 302 0.90 -14.36 -3.16
C PHE A 302 1.85 -13.21 -3.45
N ASN A 303 2.92 -13.09 -2.66
CA ASN A 303 3.85 -11.99 -2.77
C ASN A 303 5.23 -12.39 -2.24
N VAL A 304 6.25 -11.63 -2.62
CA VAL A 304 7.60 -11.72 -2.08
C VAL A 304 8.18 -10.34 -1.88
N VAL A 305 8.84 -10.13 -0.74
CA VAL A 305 9.60 -8.91 -0.44
C VAL A 305 11.00 -9.30 -0.02
N TYR A 306 12.00 -8.59 -0.53
CA TYR A 306 13.38 -8.81 -0.11
C TYR A 306 13.79 -7.71 0.86
N GLN A 307 14.44 -8.08 1.95
CA GLN A 307 15.11 -7.15 2.85
C GLN A 307 16.62 -7.37 2.72
N MET A 308 17.37 -6.28 2.70
CA MET A 308 18.82 -6.32 2.58
C MET A 308 19.49 -5.33 3.51
N TRP A 309 20.74 -5.64 3.83
CA TRP A 309 21.64 -4.76 4.58
C TRP A 309 22.78 -4.34 3.67
N VAL A 310 22.89 -3.03 3.41
CA VAL A 310 23.92 -2.42 2.58
C VAL A 310 24.59 -1.32 3.40
N ASP A 311 25.89 -1.44 3.62
CA ASP A 311 26.69 -0.49 4.41
C ASP A 311 26.09 -0.17 5.80
N GLY A 312 25.51 -1.18 6.45
CA GLY A 312 24.88 -1.06 7.78
C GLY A 312 23.50 -0.41 7.77
N LYS A 313 22.97 -0.03 6.61
CA LYS A 313 21.61 0.47 6.43
C LYS A 313 20.71 -0.61 5.84
N ARG A 314 19.45 -0.58 6.23
CA ARG A 314 18.44 -1.50 5.71
C ARG A 314 17.82 -0.92 4.45
N TYR A 315 17.64 -1.78 3.46
CA TYR A 315 16.88 -1.49 2.26
C TYR A 315 15.98 -2.68 1.94
N TYR A 316 15.02 -2.45 1.06
CA TYR A 316 14.14 -3.47 0.53
C TYR A 316 14.30 -3.55 -0.97
N ALA A 317 14.11 -4.73 -1.54
CA ALA A 317 14.04 -4.93 -2.97
C ALA A 317 12.67 -5.49 -3.34
N VAL A 318 12.01 -4.80 -4.27
CA VAL A 318 10.72 -5.19 -4.82
C VAL A 318 10.93 -5.55 -6.28
N ALA A 319 10.57 -6.77 -6.66
CA ALA A 319 10.69 -7.24 -8.03
C ALA A 319 9.54 -6.70 -8.88
N GLU A 320 9.84 -6.20 -10.08
CA GLU A 320 8.81 -5.89 -11.07
C GLU A 320 8.22 -7.18 -11.65
N ASN A 321 9.07 -8.18 -11.88
CA ASN A 321 8.67 -9.47 -12.41
C ASN A 321 8.88 -10.57 -11.37
N SER A 322 7.83 -11.35 -11.09
CA SER A 322 7.94 -12.56 -10.28
C SER A 322 7.08 -13.70 -10.83
N SER A 323 7.58 -14.92 -10.68
CA SER A 323 6.87 -16.13 -11.02
C SER A 323 7.12 -17.20 -9.96
N THR A 324 6.11 -18.03 -9.75
CA THR A 324 6.17 -19.14 -8.80
C THR A 324 5.73 -20.41 -9.50
N VAL A 325 6.48 -21.48 -9.27
CA VAL A 325 6.14 -22.84 -9.70
C VAL A 325 6.13 -23.74 -8.48
N THR A 326 5.03 -24.47 -8.29
CA THR A 326 4.90 -25.47 -7.22
C THR A 326 4.98 -26.86 -7.83
N ASN A 327 5.97 -27.64 -7.40
CA ASN A 327 6.22 -28.99 -7.88
C ASN A 327 5.97 -30.01 -6.75
N PRO A 328 5.24 -31.12 -6.99
CA PRO A 328 5.16 -32.20 -6.02
C PRO A 328 6.53 -32.88 -5.85
N VAL A 329 6.94 -33.16 -4.62
CA VAL A 329 8.21 -33.84 -4.31
C VAL A 329 7.98 -34.87 -3.20
N GLY A 330 7.99 -36.16 -3.55
CA GLY A 330 7.68 -37.23 -2.60
C GLY A 330 6.27 -37.08 -2.02
N SER A 331 6.14 -37.07 -0.70
CA SER A 331 4.87 -36.78 0.00
C SER A 331 4.59 -35.29 0.18
N GLY A 332 5.57 -34.42 -0.08
CA GLY A 332 5.48 -32.97 0.08
C GLY A 332 5.49 -32.24 -1.26
N TYR A 333 5.96 -30.99 -1.24
CA TYR A 333 6.07 -30.15 -2.43
C TYR A 333 7.21 -29.14 -2.32
N GLU A 334 7.73 -28.68 -3.44
CA GLU A 334 8.70 -27.60 -3.54
C GLU A 334 8.06 -26.41 -4.24
N VAL A 335 8.17 -25.24 -3.62
CA VAL A 335 7.85 -23.94 -4.21
C VAL A 335 9.16 -23.35 -4.74
N VAL A 336 9.18 -23.00 -6.02
CA VAL A 336 10.28 -22.31 -6.68
C VAL A 336 9.79 -20.93 -7.11
N LEU A 337 10.29 -19.91 -6.44
CA LEU A 337 10.03 -18.51 -6.76
C LEU A 337 11.21 -17.94 -7.54
N ARG A 338 10.93 -17.29 -8.66
CA ARG A 338 11.90 -16.54 -9.46
C ARG A 338 11.44 -15.10 -9.57
N ALA A 339 12.30 -14.17 -9.19
CA ALA A 339 12.03 -12.74 -9.22
C ALA A 339 13.16 -12.00 -9.95
N SER A 340 12.83 -10.97 -10.72
CA SER A 340 13.78 -10.15 -11.47
C SER A 340 13.35 -8.69 -11.53
N ASP A 341 14.24 -7.84 -12.04
CA ASP A 341 13.96 -6.42 -12.32
C ASP A 341 13.63 -5.68 -11.01
N PHE A 342 14.62 -5.62 -10.12
CA PHE A 342 14.42 -5.14 -8.76
C PHE A 342 14.55 -3.62 -8.63
N TRP A 343 13.56 -3.04 -7.95
CA TRP A 343 13.59 -1.67 -7.45
C TRP A 343 14.05 -1.68 -6.00
N VAL A 344 15.00 -0.82 -5.65
CA VAL A 344 15.47 -0.70 -4.26
C VAL A 344 14.68 0.39 -3.55
N VAL A 345 14.30 0.15 -2.30
CA VAL A 345 13.51 1.07 -1.49
C VAL A 345 14.14 1.21 -0.11
N ASP A 346 14.21 2.42 0.45
CA ASP A 346 14.64 2.62 1.83
C ASP A 346 13.47 2.54 2.84
N ASP A 347 13.77 2.64 4.14
CA ASP A 347 12.75 2.67 5.21
C ASP A 347 11.81 3.89 5.11
N SER A 348 12.19 4.95 4.39
CA SER A 348 11.35 6.13 4.15
C SER A 348 10.47 6.01 2.90
N GLY A 349 10.57 4.90 2.16
CA GLY A 349 9.82 4.66 0.93
C GLY A 349 10.40 5.35 -0.31
N ASN A 350 11.62 5.90 -0.25
CA ASN A 350 12.30 6.43 -1.44
C ASN A 350 12.70 5.27 -2.33
N VAL A 351 12.37 5.36 -3.61
CA VAL A 351 12.66 4.34 -4.62
C VAL A 351 13.90 4.73 -5.41
N PHE A 352 14.81 3.79 -5.55
CA PHE A 352 16.03 3.90 -6.33
C PHE A 352 15.95 2.93 -7.51
N ASP A 353 16.00 3.51 -8.70
CA ASP A 353 15.90 2.84 -9.99
C ASP A 353 17.28 2.44 -10.55
N GLN A 354 18.33 3.15 -10.12
CA GLN A 354 19.71 2.85 -10.42
C GLN A 354 20.34 2.01 -9.30
N SER A 355 20.25 0.68 -9.46
CA SER A 355 20.92 -0.27 -8.57
C SER A 355 21.51 -1.44 -9.36
N PRO A 356 22.68 -1.97 -8.94
CA PRO A 356 23.21 -3.24 -9.42
C PRO A 356 22.26 -4.45 -9.30
N LEU A 357 21.18 -4.34 -8.50
CA LEU A 357 20.10 -5.33 -8.41
C LEU A 357 19.05 -5.23 -9.52
N ALA A 358 18.96 -4.11 -10.24
CA ALA A 358 17.96 -3.91 -11.29
C ALA A 358 18.05 -4.98 -12.40
N ASN A 359 19.25 -5.50 -12.68
CA ASN A 359 19.46 -6.58 -13.64
C ASN A 359 19.70 -7.95 -12.98
N ALA A 360 19.37 -8.10 -11.70
CA ALA A 360 19.54 -9.34 -10.98
C ALA A 360 18.27 -10.20 -11.03
N VAL A 361 18.48 -11.50 -10.89
CA VAL A 361 17.46 -12.53 -10.76
C VAL A 361 17.68 -13.22 -9.42
N SER A 362 16.66 -13.22 -8.57
CA SER A 362 16.62 -14.07 -7.39
C SER A 362 15.85 -15.35 -7.70
N THR A 363 16.36 -16.48 -7.23
CA THR A 363 15.63 -17.75 -7.17
C THR A 363 15.63 -18.25 -5.73
N VAL A 364 14.44 -18.37 -5.17
CA VAL A 364 14.20 -18.94 -3.84
C VAL A 364 13.50 -20.28 -4.03
N ARG A 365 13.99 -21.32 -3.36
CA ARG A 365 13.30 -22.61 -3.29
C ARG A 365 12.97 -22.91 -1.85
N LEU A 366 11.75 -23.35 -1.62
CA LEU A 366 11.27 -23.75 -0.30
C LEU A 366 10.55 -25.10 -0.44
N SER A 367 11.11 -26.12 0.20
CA SER A 367 10.52 -27.46 0.26
C SER A 367 9.67 -27.59 1.50
N PHE A 368 8.52 -28.24 1.36
CA PHE A 368 7.54 -28.50 2.41
C PHE A 368 7.28 -30.00 2.52
N ASP A 369 6.94 -30.46 3.72
CA ASP A 369 6.42 -31.81 3.95
C ASP A 369 4.95 -31.94 3.51
N SER A 370 4.32 -33.08 3.80
CA SER A 370 2.91 -33.33 3.48
C SER A 370 1.93 -32.46 4.26
N ASP A 371 2.36 -31.96 5.42
CA ASP A 371 1.55 -31.17 6.34
C ASP A 371 1.70 -29.66 6.09
N GLY A 372 2.59 -29.27 5.16
CA GLY A 372 2.84 -27.89 4.78
C GLY A 372 3.86 -27.18 5.65
N ASN A 373 4.67 -27.90 6.43
CA ASN A 373 5.79 -27.31 7.18
C ASN A 373 7.02 -27.19 6.28
N PRO A 374 7.72 -26.04 6.27
CA PRO A 374 8.96 -25.92 5.54
C PRO A 374 10.02 -26.85 6.15
N VAL A 375 10.73 -27.58 5.30
CA VAL A 375 11.78 -28.55 5.70
C VAL A 375 13.15 -28.19 5.15
N ASN A 376 13.22 -27.49 4.01
CA ASN A 376 14.47 -27.07 3.40
C ASN A 376 14.27 -25.78 2.58
N ALA A 377 15.29 -24.94 2.53
CA ALA A 377 15.27 -23.72 1.74
C ALA A 377 16.60 -23.53 1.00
N SER A 378 16.55 -22.86 -0.15
CA SER A 378 17.74 -22.36 -0.84
C SER A 378 17.47 -21.00 -1.45
N MET A 379 18.52 -20.21 -1.59
CA MET A 379 18.45 -18.88 -2.18
C MET A 379 19.64 -18.64 -3.08
N LYS A 380 19.37 -18.15 -4.29
CA LYS A 380 20.38 -17.72 -5.24
C LYS A 380 20.02 -16.34 -5.78
N VAL A 381 21.02 -15.48 -5.93
CA VAL A 381 20.95 -14.24 -6.68
C VAL A 381 21.97 -14.38 -7.82
N SER A 382 21.56 -14.07 -9.03
CA SER A 382 22.41 -14.14 -10.24
C SER A 382 22.10 -12.97 -11.16
N ARG A 383 22.97 -12.72 -12.13
CA ARG A 383 22.68 -11.82 -13.25
C ARG A 383 22.53 -12.62 -14.54
#